data_AF-A0A316KPV4-F1
#
_entry.id   AF-A0A316KPV4-F1
#
_cell.length_a   1.000
_cell.length_b   1.000
_cell.length_c   1.000
_cell.angle_alpha   90.00
_cell.angle_beta   90.00
_cell.angle_gamma   90.00
#
_symmetry.space_group_name_H-M   'P 1'
#
loop_
_entity.id
_entity.type
_entity.pdbx_description
1 polymer ?
#
loop_
_entity_poly.entity_id
_entity_poly.type
_entity_poly.pdbx_seq_one_letter_code
_entity_poly.pdbx_strand_id
1 'polypeptide(L)'
;MRQNLLKVYLDDNEWDRIVDMADAVAMPLSGYVRAFLMTQKPPAPKVRGITSEAVAALNRNGALLNQLARIGHASKTLTAADIRELTAARERILAIAKDMNGDLT
;
A
#
# COMPACT_ATOMS: atom_id res chain seq x y z
N MET A 1 -1.35 -39.63 5.27
CA MET A 1 -1.59 -38.17 5.18
C MET A 1 -3.09 -37.93 5.32
N ARG A 2 -3.56 -37.25 6.38
CA ARG A 2 -4.99 -36.89 6.50
C ARG A 2 -5.23 -35.63 5.68
N GLN A 3 -6.08 -35.72 4.66
CA GLN A 3 -6.59 -34.55 3.93
C GLN A 3 -7.91 -34.14 4.59
N ASN A 4 -7.92 -33.00 5.27
CA ASN A 4 -9.15 -32.42 5.82
C ASN A 4 -9.89 -31.72 4.68
N LEU A 5 -10.87 -32.41 4.09
CA LEU A 5 -11.68 -31.89 2.99
C LEU A 5 -13.00 -31.32 3.55
N LEU A 6 -13.22 -30.02 3.35
CA LEU A 6 -14.50 -29.37 3.65
C LEU A 6 -15.26 -29.16 2.35
N LYS A 7 -16.46 -29.73 2.25
CA LYS A 7 -17.37 -29.49 1.13
C LYS A 7 -18.46 -28.51 1.58
N VAL A 8 -18.62 -27.43 0.83
CA VAL A 8 -19.67 -26.43 1.03
C VAL A 8 -20.51 -26.42 -0.24
N TYR A 9 -21.82 -26.49 -0.08
CA TYR A 9 -22.77 -26.35 -1.18
C TYR A 9 -23.25 -24.91 -1.17
N LEU A 10 -23.17 -24.27 -2.33
CA LEU A 10 -23.54 -22.89 -2.56
C LEU A 10 -24.49 -22.87 -3.75
N ASP A 11 -25.45 -21.97 -3.74
CA ASP A 11 -26.18 -21.63 -4.96
C ASP A 11 -25.32 -20.72 -5.87
N ASP A 12 -25.79 -20.48 -7.11
CA ASP A 12 -25.06 -19.70 -8.10
C ASP A 12 -24.84 -18.25 -7.64
N ASN A 13 -25.81 -17.64 -6.93
CA ASN A 13 -25.68 -16.27 -6.43
C ASN A 13 -24.70 -16.17 -5.27
N GLU A 14 -24.70 -17.16 -4.38
CA GLU A 14 -23.74 -17.27 -3.28
C GLU A 14 -22.32 -17.50 -3.81
N TRP A 15 -22.19 -18.32 -4.84
CA TRP A 15 -20.93 -18.55 -5.53
C TRP A 15 -20.37 -17.24 -6.11
N ASP A 16 -21.15 -16.53 -6.91
CA ASP A 16 -20.73 -15.28 -7.55
C ASP A 16 -20.31 -14.24 -6.52
N ARG A 17 -21.08 -14.10 -5.43
CA ARG A 17 -20.74 -13.18 -4.33
C ARG A 17 -19.41 -13.52 -3.68
N ILE A 18 -19.12 -14.80 -3.44
CA ILE A 18 -17.86 -15.20 -2.79
C ILE A 18 -16.68 -15.01 -3.73
N VAL A 19 -16.86 -15.25 -5.03
CA VAL A 19 -15.85 -14.96 -6.06
C VAL A 19 -15.54 -13.47 -6.09
N ASP A 20 -16.58 -12.62 -6.15
CA ASP A 20 -16.42 -11.17 -6.12
C ASP A 20 -15.69 -10.68 -4.86
N MET A 21 -16.01 -11.25 -3.69
CA MET A 21 -15.34 -10.92 -2.45
C MET A 21 -13.87 -11.34 -2.42
N ALA A 22 -13.53 -12.49 -3.02
CA ALA A 22 -12.15 -12.95 -3.14
C ALA A 22 -11.33 -12.06 -4.10
N ASP A 23 -11.95 -11.64 -5.21
CA ASP A 23 -11.34 -10.76 -6.20
C ASP A 23 -11.14 -9.32 -5.69
N ALA A 24 -12.09 -8.83 -4.88
CA ALA A 24 -12.00 -7.52 -4.23
C ALA A 24 -10.76 -7.41 -3.34
N VAL A 25 -10.33 -8.53 -2.74
CA VAL A 25 -9.15 -8.57 -1.85
C VAL A 25 -7.90 -9.15 -2.53
N ALA A 26 -7.97 -9.41 -3.84
CA ALA A 26 -6.90 -9.98 -4.66
C ALA A 26 -6.33 -11.29 -4.08
N MET A 27 -7.19 -12.20 -3.65
CA MET A 27 -6.81 -13.49 -3.08
C MET A 27 -7.45 -14.65 -3.85
N PRO A 28 -6.75 -15.78 -4.05
CA PRO A 28 -7.39 -16.98 -4.55
C PRO A 28 -8.55 -17.41 -3.64
N LEU A 29 -9.67 -17.84 -4.23
CA LEU A 29 -10.88 -18.26 -3.51
C LEU A 29 -10.60 -19.22 -2.34
N SER A 30 -9.72 -20.21 -2.54
CA SER A 30 -9.34 -21.18 -1.50
C SER A 30 -8.58 -20.56 -0.33
N GLY A 31 -7.82 -19.48 -0.56
CA GLY A 31 -7.16 -18.69 0.45
C GLY A 31 -8.16 -17.82 1.21
N TYR A 32 -9.07 -17.16 0.49
CA TYR A 32 -10.13 -16.33 1.05
C TYR A 32 -11.02 -17.13 2.01
N VAL A 33 -11.55 -18.27 1.55
CA VAL A 33 -12.43 -19.14 2.34
C VAL A 33 -11.71 -19.66 3.59
N ARG A 34 -10.44 -20.08 3.46
CA ARG A 34 -9.67 -20.56 4.62
C ARG A 34 -9.44 -19.45 5.65
N ALA A 35 -9.08 -18.25 5.20
CA ALA A 35 -8.87 -17.10 6.08
C ALA A 35 -10.18 -16.77 6.81
N PHE A 36 -11.28 -16.63 6.07
CA PHE A 36 -12.60 -16.34 6.61
C PHE A 36 -13.06 -17.39 7.62
N LEU A 37 -12.90 -18.69 7.33
CA LEU A 37 -13.29 -19.77 8.25
C LEU A 37 -12.47 -19.78 9.55
N MET A 38 -11.21 -19.34 9.52
CA MET A 38 -10.35 -19.31 10.71
C MET A 38 -10.57 -18.05 11.56
N THR A 39 -10.82 -16.90 10.93
CA THR A 39 -10.87 -15.60 11.61
C THR A 39 -12.28 -15.06 11.79
N GLN A 40 -13.27 -15.64 11.10
CA GLN A 40 -14.65 -15.14 10.95
C GLN A 40 -14.72 -13.69 10.46
N LYS A 41 -13.65 -13.20 9.82
CA LYS A 41 -13.55 -11.85 9.29
C LYS A 41 -13.00 -11.93 7.87
N PRO A 42 -13.63 -11.26 6.88
CA PRO A 42 -13.07 -11.20 5.55
C PRO A 42 -11.70 -10.51 5.61
N PRO A 43 -10.67 -11.06 4.94
CA PRO A 43 -9.36 -10.43 4.89
C PRO A 43 -9.48 -9.03 4.30
N ALA A 44 -8.73 -8.06 4.85
CA ALA A 44 -8.74 -6.70 4.33
C ALA A 44 -8.25 -6.69 2.87
N PRO A 45 -8.86 -5.89 1.98
CA PRO A 45 -8.35 -5.72 0.64
C PRO A 45 -6.92 -5.21 0.72
N LYS A 46 -5.97 -5.92 0.08
CA LYS A 46 -4.66 -5.32 -0.16
C LYS A 46 -4.90 -4.08 -1.02
N VAL A 47 -4.44 -2.93 -0.54
CA VAL A 47 -4.53 -1.65 -1.26
C VAL A 47 -4.06 -1.88 -2.70
N ARG A 48 -4.98 -1.92 -3.66
CA ARG A 48 -4.61 -2.09 -5.07
C ARG A 48 -3.81 -0.86 -5.49
N GLY A 49 -2.58 -1.08 -5.94
CA GLY A 49 -1.80 -0.07 -6.68
C GLY A 49 -0.62 0.57 -5.94
N ILE A 50 -0.44 0.33 -4.63
CA ILE A 50 0.71 0.85 -3.90
C ILE A 50 1.60 -0.32 -3.51
N THR A 51 2.59 -0.61 -4.35
CA THR A 51 3.57 -1.64 -4.06
C THR A 51 4.60 -1.13 -3.05
N SER A 52 5.16 -2.01 -2.23
CA SER A 52 6.30 -1.68 -1.35
C SER A 52 7.46 -1.03 -2.12
N GLU A 53 7.62 -1.42 -3.38
CA GLU A 53 8.58 -0.89 -4.33
C GLU A 53 8.30 0.58 -4.68
N ALA A 54 7.02 0.96 -4.83
CA ALA A 54 6.61 2.34 -5.07
C ALA A 54 6.93 3.23 -3.86
N VAL A 55 6.66 2.75 -2.65
CA VAL A 55 7.00 3.45 -1.40
C VAL A 55 8.52 3.60 -1.26
N ALA A 56 9.28 2.54 -1.55
CA ALA A 56 10.74 2.58 -1.52
C ALA A 56 11.34 3.51 -2.59
N ALA A 57 10.74 3.61 -3.77
CA ALA A 57 11.13 4.57 -4.80
C ALA A 57 10.88 6.01 -4.36
N LEU A 58 9.73 6.29 -3.74
CA LEU A 58 9.39 7.62 -3.24
C LEU A 58 10.35 8.08 -2.14
N ASN A 59 10.68 7.20 -1.19
CA ASN A 59 11.66 7.50 -0.14
C ASN A 59 13.05 7.81 -0.70
N ARG A 60 13.49 7.10 -1.75
CA ARG A 60 14.75 7.39 -2.44
C ARG A 60 14.74 8.79 -3.05
N ASN A 61 13.66 9.19 -3.71
CA ASN A 61 13.52 10.54 -4.27
C ASN A 61 13.55 11.62 -3.18
N GLY A 62 12.86 11.40 -2.06
CA GLY A 62 12.92 12.31 -0.90
C GLY A 62 14.33 12.45 -0.31
N ALA A 63 15.11 11.35 -0.28
CA ALA A 63 16.50 11.38 0.19
C ALA A 63 17.42 12.18 -0.74
N LEU A 64 17.27 12.02 -2.06
CA LEU A 64 18.04 12.78 -3.06
C LEU A 64 17.75 14.28 -3.00
N LEU A 65 16.47 14.67 -2.84
CA LEU A 65 16.09 16.07 -2.65
C LEU A 65 16.74 16.67 -1.39
N ASN A 66 16.79 15.91 -0.30
CA ASN A 66 17.47 16.34 0.92
C ASN A 66 18.98 16.55 0.71
N GLN A 67 19.64 15.67 -0.06
CA GLN A 67 21.06 15.81 -0.37
C GLN A 67 21.31 17.06 -1.24
N LEU A 68 20.46 17.31 -2.25
CA LEU A 68 20.55 18.51 -3.08
C LEU A 68 20.41 19.80 -2.25
N ALA A 69 19.46 19.84 -1.30
CA ALA A 69 19.32 20.96 -0.37
C ALA A 69 20.62 21.21 0.41
N ARG A 70 21.20 20.15 0.99
CA ARG A 70 22.43 20.26 1.79
C ARG A 70 23.62 20.72 0.95
N ILE A 71 23.80 20.15 -0.25
CA ILE A 71 24.89 20.51 -1.15
C ILE A 71 24.73 21.95 -1.63
N GLY A 72 23.53 22.36 -2.03
CA GLY A 72 23.26 23.73 -2.48
C GLY A 72 23.43 24.77 -1.38
N HIS A 73 23.05 24.43 -0.14
CA HIS A 73 23.31 25.26 1.04
C HIS A 73 24.81 25.38 1.33
N ALA A 74 25.55 24.26 1.35
CA ALA A 74 26.98 24.23 1.64
C ALA A 74 27.82 24.94 0.57
N SER A 75 27.42 24.82 -0.70
CA SER A 75 28.09 25.48 -1.84
C SER A 75 27.69 26.94 -2.02
N LYS A 76 26.74 27.47 -1.22
CA LYS A 76 26.16 28.81 -1.36
C LYS A 76 25.54 29.11 -2.74
N THR A 77 25.24 28.07 -3.50
CA THR A 77 24.62 28.18 -4.83
C THR A 77 23.10 28.27 -4.77
N LEU A 78 22.50 27.82 -3.66
CA LEU A 78 21.08 28.00 -3.37
C LEU A 78 20.88 29.14 -2.39
N THR A 79 19.89 29.99 -2.67
CA THR A 79 19.44 31.00 -1.72
C THR A 79 18.62 30.35 -0.60
N ALA A 80 18.42 31.08 0.49
CA ALA A 80 17.54 30.63 1.58
C ALA A 80 16.07 30.52 1.14
N ALA A 81 15.66 31.14 0.02
CA ALA A 81 14.33 30.96 -0.56
C ALA A 81 14.22 29.59 -1.25
N ASP A 82 15.21 29.21 -2.05
CA ASP A 82 15.23 27.93 -2.79
C ASP A 82 15.24 26.72 -1.84
N ILE A 83 15.98 26.82 -0.72
CA ILE A 83 16.01 25.78 0.32
C ILE A 83 14.64 25.60 0.96
N ARG A 84 13.90 26.70 1.18
CA ARG A 84 12.55 26.65 1.76
C ARG A 84 11.57 25.98 0.80
N GLU A 85 11.65 26.28 -0.49
CA GLU A 85 10.80 25.63 -1.49
C GLU A 85 11.10 24.13 -1.61
N LEU A 86 12.37 23.74 -1.60
CA LEU A 86 12.76 22.33 -1.66
C LEU A 86 12.31 21.55 -0.42
N THR A 87 12.41 22.18 0.75
CA THR A 87 11.91 21.61 2.01
C THR A 87 10.38 21.43 1.96
N ALA A 88 9.65 22.43 1.46
CA ALA A 88 8.21 22.35 1.28
C ALA A 88 7.77 21.28 0.26
N ALA A 89 8.57 21.05 -0.80
CA ALA A 89 8.33 19.95 -1.74
C ALA A 89 8.55 18.58 -1.08
N ARG A 90 9.61 18.43 -0.27
CA ARG A 90 9.86 17.21 0.52
C ARG A 90 8.72 16.91 1.49
N GLU A 91 8.25 17.90 2.24
CA GLU A 91 7.16 17.71 3.20
C GLU A 91 5.86 17.28 2.51
N ARG A 92 5.53 17.86 1.34
CA ARG A 92 4.38 17.43 0.52
C ARG A 92 4.50 15.97 0.06
N ILE A 93 5.68 15.57 -0.38
CA ILE A 93 5.95 14.17 -0.78
C ILE A 93 5.79 13.21 0.41
N LEU A 94 6.29 13.59 1.59
CA LEU A 94 6.16 12.78 2.80
C LEU A 94 4.72 12.71 3.31
N ALA A 95 3.95 13.80 3.19
CA ALA A 95 2.55 13.81 3.55
C ALA A 95 1.75 12.85 2.65
N ILE A 96 1.95 12.92 1.32
CA ILE A 96 1.36 11.98 0.37
C ILE A 96 1.76 10.54 0.70
N ALA A 97 3.03 10.28 1.01
CA ALA A 97 3.51 8.96 1.40
C ALA A 97 2.86 8.44 2.69
N LYS A 98 2.55 9.34 3.64
CA LYS A 98 1.89 9.01 4.91
C LYS A 98 0.40 8.75 4.72
N ASP A 99 -0.30 9.57 3.96
CA ASP A 99 -1.70 9.34 3.58
C ASP A 99 -1.84 8.01 2.81
N MET A 100 -0.84 7.65 2.00
CA MET A 100 -0.79 6.35 1.33
C MET A 100 -0.57 5.16 2.28
N ASN A 101 -0.04 5.40 3.48
CA ASN A 101 0.23 4.38 4.51
C ASN A 101 -0.84 4.33 5.61
N GLY A 102 -1.80 5.27 5.63
CA GLY A 102 -2.80 5.41 6.69
C GLY A 102 -4.21 5.60 6.14
N ASP A 103 -5.12 4.74 6.59
CA ASP A 103 -6.58 4.75 6.39
C ASP A 103 -7.11 4.52 4.96
N LEU A 104 -7.17 3.23 4.61
CA LEU A 104 -8.40 2.71 4.00
C LEU A 104 -9.40 2.48 5.13
N THR A 105 -10.28 3.45 5.39
CA THR A 105 -11.58 3.19 6.03
C THR A 105 -12.35 2.14 5.26
#